data_AF-R0KT42-F1
#
_entry.id   AF-R0KT42-F1
#
_cell.length_a   1.000
_cell.length_b   1.000
_cell.length_c   1.000
_cell.angle_alpha   90.00
_cell.angle_beta   90.00
_cell.angle_gamma   90.00
#
_symmetry.space_group_name_H-M   'P 1'
#
loop_
_entity.id
_entity.type
_entity.pdbx_description
1 polymer ?
#
loop_
_entity_poly.entity_id
_entity_poly.type
_entity_poly.pdbx_seq_one_letter_code
_entity_poly.pdbx_strand_id
1 'polypeptide(L)'
;MIVFVGLGLVKMFLYKNIMDLLIKRLLIYFPFLISYPPHTFSIDLEIVDNIVADGISLQIAMMRTTKKGQRMIRVININIPKFKGIFYDLIDPYSIIRSLSLKSFYYESKNKGSGLKYLYSSLIGILKSYKKNTKSFSLLNLPNNLNLLPMLTLSLCKSIPLRPVSYTPVDYKVYYMYLMSNSYSNLIDTIIYPYLVGLHESDINVGGDAEGNVENGGLNRDYNNNSGNHLEEALDNINLNNNNPNFVFIPKNLTRNCLEISGLYLLDTGFTIFFFIGRDCPDHLSNLLFDPLTPSGRIIFDPPKNDFSKKVIDLINDLRKNRFISPFYVLIRDNSTKTHYRDIFFSYLYEDHQHNLPSINEYYEKIKSSLS
;
A
#
# COMPACT_ATOMS: atom_id res chain seq x y z
N MET A 1 -0.26 20.50 -29.56
CA MET A 1 0.53 19.26 -29.41
C MET A 1 -0.40 18.17 -28.92
N ILE A 2 -0.86 17.31 -29.81
CA ILE A 2 -1.66 16.12 -29.46
C ILE A 2 -0.66 15.11 -28.94
N VAL A 3 -0.62 14.91 -27.62
CA VAL A 3 0.24 13.89 -27.03
C VAL A 3 -0.58 12.62 -26.93
N PHE A 4 -0.33 11.67 -27.83
CA PHE A 4 -0.73 10.29 -27.60
C PHE A 4 0.10 9.76 -26.44
N VAL A 5 -0.52 9.62 -25.27
CA VAL A 5 0.08 8.91 -24.15
C VAL A 5 -0.67 7.60 -24.01
N GLY A 6 -0.07 6.53 -24.54
CA GLY A 6 -0.40 5.20 -24.05
C GLY A 6 -0.05 5.16 -22.57
N LEU A 7 -1.01 4.74 -21.75
CA LEU A 7 -0.82 4.11 -20.44
C LEU A 7 0.50 4.48 -19.71
N GLY A 8 0.49 5.58 -18.96
CA GLY A 8 1.60 5.94 -18.08
C GLY A 8 1.77 7.46 -17.94
N LEU A 9 1.94 7.92 -16.69
CA LEU A 9 2.36 9.25 -16.23
C LEU A 9 2.27 10.41 -17.23
N VAL A 10 1.39 11.37 -16.95
CA VAL A 10 1.38 12.66 -17.66
C VAL A 10 1.91 13.76 -16.76
N LYS A 11 2.93 14.48 -17.23
CA LYS A 11 3.49 15.65 -16.56
C LYS A 11 2.77 16.91 -17.04
N MET A 12 2.19 17.68 -16.12
CA MET A 12 1.47 18.92 -16.41
C MET A 12 2.18 20.11 -15.76
N PHE A 13 2.41 21.17 -16.55
CA PHE A 13 3.03 22.42 -16.09
C PHE A 13 1.94 23.46 -15.81
N LEU A 14 1.97 24.12 -14.65
CA LEU A 14 1.10 25.25 -14.31
C LEU A 14 1.85 26.58 -14.54
N TYR A 15 1.29 27.46 -15.37
CA TYR A 15 1.84 28.79 -15.70
C TYR A 15 0.96 29.91 -15.15
N LYS A 16 1.59 31.05 -14.79
CA LYS A 16 1.02 32.16 -14.02
C LYS A 16 0.13 33.17 -14.77
N ASN A 17 0.04 33.12 -16.09
CA ASN A 17 -0.67 34.16 -16.84
C ASN A 17 -1.93 33.62 -17.56
N ILE A 18 -3.08 34.17 -17.15
CA ILE A 18 -4.42 33.87 -17.68
C ILE A 18 -4.62 34.32 -19.14
N MET A 19 -3.63 34.96 -19.78
CA MET A 19 -3.76 35.51 -21.14
C MET A 19 -2.84 34.92 -22.22
N ASP A 20 -2.02 33.91 -21.91
CA ASP A 20 -1.35 33.07 -22.93
C ASP A 20 -2.01 31.67 -23.07
N LEU A 21 -3.27 31.58 -22.62
CA LEU A 21 -4.04 30.35 -22.39
C LEU A 21 -4.48 29.60 -23.66
N LEU A 22 -3.94 29.92 -24.84
CA LEU A 22 -4.41 29.38 -26.11
C LEU A 22 -3.70 28.10 -26.58
N ILE A 23 -2.53 27.73 -26.05
CA ILE A 23 -1.80 26.54 -26.53
C ILE A 23 -1.12 25.77 -25.40
N LYS A 24 -1.90 25.01 -24.61
CA LYS A 24 -1.47 23.75 -23.96
C LYS A 24 -2.67 23.02 -23.33
N ARG A 25 -3.67 22.69 -24.16
CA ARG A 25 -4.69 21.69 -23.79
C ARG A 25 -4.04 20.31 -23.80
N LEU A 26 -3.88 19.69 -22.64
CA LEU A 26 -3.58 18.28 -22.56
C LEU A 26 -4.88 17.50 -22.84
N LEU A 27 -5.08 17.15 -24.10
CA LEU A 27 -6.16 16.25 -24.53
C LEU A 27 -5.61 14.83 -24.50
N ILE A 28 -6.08 14.03 -23.55
CA ILE A 28 -5.84 12.59 -23.53
C ILE A 28 -7.03 11.92 -24.21
N TYR A 29 -6.77 11.23 -25.32
CA TYR A 29 -7.80 10.48 -26.03
C TYR A 29 -7.88 9.06 -25.49
N PHE A 30 -9.07 8.64 -25.06
CA PHE A 30 -9.33 7.27 -24.64
C PHE A 30 -10.14 6.57 -25.74
N PRO A 31 -9.54 5.65 -26.53
CA PRO A 31 -10.31 4.81 -27.42
C PRO A 31 -11.30 3.93 -26.61
N PHE A 32 -12.45 3.67 -27.24
CA PHE A 32 -13.78 3.35 -26.70
C PHE A 32 -13.94 2.17 -25.72
N LEU A 33 -12.86 1.54 -25.22
CA LEU A 33 -12.94 0.34 -24.36
C LEU A 33 -12.43 0.49 -22.91
N ILE A 34 -11.83 1.62 -22.51
CA ILE A 34 -10.96 1.66 -21.30
C ILE A 34 -11.50 2.54 -20.16
N SER A 35 -12.73 3.08 -20.25
CA SER A 35 -13.38 3.65 -19.05
C SER A 35 -13.95 2.53 -18.16
N TYR A 36 -13.15 1.53 -17.84
CA TYR A 36 -13.46 0.60 -16.77
C TYR A 36 -13.34 1.37 -15.44
N PRO A 37 -14.34 1.30 -14.53
CA PRO A 37 -14.31 1.98 -13.24
C PRO A 37 -13.02 1.82 -12.40
N PRO A 38 -12.26 0.70 -12.43
CA PRO A 38 -11.09 0.52 -11.58
C PRO A 38 -9.80 1.22 -12.04
N HIS A 39 -9.78 1.94 -13.17
CA HIS A 39 -8.54 2.57 -13.66
C HIS A 39 -8.23 3.91 -12.99
N THR A 40 -6.97 4.09 -12.60
CA THR A 40 -6.45 5.35 -12.03
C THR A 40 -5.49 6.06 -12.96
N PHE A 41 -5.41 7.39 -12.81
CA PHE A 41 -4.43 8.21 -13.51
C PHE A 41 -3.66 9.05 -12.50
N SER A 42 -2.35 9.16 -12.72
CA SER A 42 -1.46 10.00 -11.92
C SER A 42 -0.93 11.14 -12.80
N ILE A 43 -1.07 12.37 -12.30
CA ILE A 43 -0.61 13.58 -12.98
C ILE A 43 0.39 14.27 -12.06
N ASP A 44 1.60 14.48 -12.56
CA ASP A 44 2.60 15.28 -11.86
C ASP A 44 2.36 16.76 -12.17
N LEU A 45 2.26 17.57 -11.12
CA LEU A 45 2.11 19.03 -11.22
C LEU A 45 3.45 19.69 -10.91
N GLU A 46 3.90 20.56 -11.81
CA GLU A 46 5.07 21.41 -11.59
C GLU A 46 4.65 22.88 -11.50
N ILE A 47 5.01 23.53 -10.40
CA ILE A 47 4.77 24.95 -10.15
C ILE A 47 5.98 25.70 -10.71
N VAL A 48 5.81 26.35 -11.86
CA VAL A 48 6.89 27.10 -12.53
C VAL A 48 7.05 28.50 -11.93
N ASP A 49 5.95 29.07 -11.44
CA ASP A 49 5.89 30.47 -11.03
C ASP A 49 5.37 30.65 -9.60
N ASN A 50 5.84 31.70 -8.91
CA ASN A 50 5.38 32.04 -7.56
C ASN A 50 3.87 32.36 -7.54
N ILE A 51 3.11 31.58 -6.76
CA ILE A 51 1.66 31.72 -6.59
C ILE A 51 1.38 32.89 -5.63
N VAL A 52 0.86 33.98 -6.19
CA VAL A 52 0.46 35.19 -5.44
C VAL A 52 -0.91 35.01 -4.81
N ALA A 53 -1.82 34.28 -5.47
CA ALA A 53 -3.17 34.01 -5.00
C ALA A 53 -3.20 33.09 -3.76
N ASP A 54 -4.35 33.09 -3.06
CA ASP A 54 -4.57 32.31 -1.83
C ASP A 54 -4.76 30.80 -2.07
N GLY A 55 -4.68 30.33 -3.32
CA GLY A 55 -4.79 28.92 -3.67
C GLY A 55 -4.71 28.65 -5.17
N ILE A 56 -4.80 27.36 -5.53
CA ILE A 56 -4.85 26.85 -6.89
C ILE A 56 -6.14 26.06 -7.08
N SER A 57 -6.88 26.33 -8.15
CA SER A 57 -8.00 25.50 -8.56
C SER A 57 -7.63 24.67 -9.80
N LEU A 58 -7.91 23.37 -9.75
CA LEU A 58 -7.71 22.41 -10.82
C LEU A 58 -9.08 21.93 -11.28
N GLN A 59 -9.34 22.01 -12.58
CA GLN A 59 -10.56 21.47 -13.18
C GLN A 59 -10.20 20.37 -14.16
N ILE A 60 -10.80 19.20 -13.96
CA ILE A 60 -10.65 18.03 -14.82
C ILE A 60 -12.00 17.76 -15.47
N ALA A 61 -12.08 17.87 -16.78
CA ALA A 61 -13.29 17.55 -17.55
C ALA A 61 -13.09 16.25 -18.33
N MET A 62 -13.96 15.27 -18.10
CA MET A 62 -14.01 14.02 -18.83
C MET A 62 -15.30 13.96 -19.65
N MET A 63 -15.16 13.96 -20.98
CA MET A 63 -16.27 13.71 -21.88
C MET A 63 -16.35 12.21 -22.20
N ARG A 64 -17.54 11.62 -22.08
CA ARG A 64 -17.76 10.20 -22.39
C ARG A 64 -19.15 9.97 -22.97
N THR A 65 -19.29 8.95 -23.81
CA THR A 65 -20.59 8.43 -24.22
C THR A 65 -20.95 7.24 -23.32
N THR A 66 -22.13 7.26 -22.73
CA THR A 66 -22.61 6.16 -21.89
C THR A 66 -23.05 4.96 -22.73
N LYS A 67 -23.21 3.78 -22.10
CA LYS A 67 -23.78 2.59 -22.76
C LYS A 67 -25.19 2.83 -23.35
N LYS A 68 -25.90 3.87 -22.87
CA LYS A 68 -27.22 4.29 -23.37
C LYS A 68 -27.13 5.28 -24.56
N GLY A 69 -25.94 5.55 -25.09
CA GLY A 69 -25.74 6.51 -26.18
C GLY A 69 -25.76 7.99 -25.77
N GLN A 70 -25.91 8.30 -24.47
CA GLN A 70 -25.91 9.68 -23.98
C GLN A 70 -24.48 10.22 -23.92
N ARG A 71 -24.25 11.39 -24.52
CA ARG A 71 -22.99 12.15 -24.37
C ARG A 71 -23.03 12.90 -23.05
N MET A 72 -22.10 12.58 -22.16
CA MET A 72 -22.00 13.14 -20.82
C MET A 72 -20.65 13.82 -20.65
N ILE A 73 -20.64 14.95 -19.94
CA ILE A 73 -19.42 15.60 -19.46
C ILE A 73 -19.43 15.50 -17.94
N ARG A 74 -18.40 14.88 -17.37
CA ARG A 74 -18.14 14.89 -15.93
C ARG A 74 -17.05 15.91 -15.65
N VAL A 75 -17.31 16.84 -14.74
CA VAL A 75 -16.33 17.85 -14.32
C VAL A 75 -15.98 17.59 -12.86
N ILE A 76 -14.69 17.57 -12.56
CA ILE A 76 -14.14 17.46 -11.21
C ILE A 76 -13.40 18.77 -10.94
N ASN A 77 -13.82 19.48 -9.89
CA ASN A 77 -13.20 20.72 -9.44
C ASN A 77 -12.46 20.43 -8.13
N ILE A 78 -11.15 20.66 -8.10
CA ILE A 78 -10.29 20.50 -6.92
C ILE A 78 -9.75 21.88 -6.58
N ASN A 79 -9.88 22.30 -5.32
CA ASN A 79 -9.31 23.55 -4.84
C ASN A 79 -8.25 23.25 -3.76
N ILE A 80 -7.03 23.72 -3.97
CA ILE A 80 -5.89 23.53 -3.07
C ILE A 80 -5.54 24.90 -2.48
N PRO A 81 -5.83 25.16 -1.20
CA PRO A 81 -5.49 26.42 -0.57
C PRO A 81 -3.98 26.54 -0.32
N LYS A 82 -3.48 27.78 -0.29
CA LYS A 82 -2.09 28.07 0.07
C LYS A 82 -1.90 27.87 1.57
N PHE A 83 -1.08 26.89 1.94
CA PHE A 83 -0.81 26.57 3.34
C PHE A 83 0.29 27.47 3.92
N LYS A 84 0.09 27.96 5.16
CA LYS A 84 1.02 28.86 5.86
C LYS A 84 1.80 28.18 7.00
N GLY A 85 1.54 26.90 7.30
CA GLY A 85 2.19 26.12 8.35
C GLY A 85 3.32 25.20 7.84
N ILE A 86 3.67 24.19 8.64
CA ILE A 86 4.68 23.18 8.29
C ILE A 86 4.10 22.24 7.23
N PHE A 87 4.62 22.32 6.01
CA PHE A 87 4.15 21.54 4.86
C PHE A 87 4.15 20.01 5.09
N TYR A 88 5.06 19.53 5.93
CA TYR A 88 5.30 18.09 6.14
C TYR A 88 4.17 17.34 6.83
N ASP A 89 3.31 18.03 7.58
CA ASP A 89 2.18 17.41 8.28
C ASP A 89 1.00 17.11 7.32
N LEU A 90 0.94 17.78 6.17
CA LEU A 90 -0.11 17.56 5.16
C LEU A 90 0.24 16.47 4.14
N ILE A 91 1.43 15.88 4.25
CA ILE A 91 1.91 14.93 3.27
C ILE A 91 1.19 13.59 3.44
N ASP A 92 0.61 13.08 2.34
CA ASP A 92 0.18 11.68 2.25
C ASP A 92 1.35 10.81 1.74
N PRO A 93 1.94 9.94 2.58
CA PRO A 93 3.05 9.08 2.17
C PRO A 93 2.65 8.07 1.08
N TYR A 94 1.41 7.58 1.08
CA TYR A 94 0.95 6.61 0.09
C TYR A 94 0.86 7.23 -1.30
N SER A 95 0.36 8.47 -1.41
CA SER A 95 0.34 9.18 -2.69
C SER A 95 1.76 9.46 -3.23
N ILE A 96 2.72 9.79 -2.37
CA ILE A 96 4.13 9.95 -2.78
C ILE A 96 4.69 8.63 -3.32
N ILE A 97 4.55 7.52 -2.59
CA ILE A 97 5.13 6.24 -3.01
C ILE A 97 4.50 5.74 -4.31
N ARG A 98 3.20 5.99 -4.54
CA ARG A 98 2.51 5.67 -5.81
C ARG A 98 3.05 6.48 -6.99
N SER A 99 3.35 7.77 -6.80
CA SER A 99 4.00 8.57 -7.87
C SER A 99 5.43 8.08 -8.13
N LEU A 100 6.19 7.79 -7.06
CA LEU A 100 7.55 7.28 -7.17
C LEU A 100 7.61 5.89 -7.82
N SER A 101 6.62 5.02 -7.58
CA SER A 101 6.56 3.68 -8.18
C SER A 101 6.46 3.77 -9.70
N LEU A 102 5.55 4.59 -10.23
CA LEU A 102 5.40 4.80 -11.66
C LEU A 102 6.69 5.33 -12.31
N LYS A 103 7.37 6.28 -11.67
CA LYS A 103 8.65 6.82 -12.15
C LYS A 103 9.75 5.76 -12.08
N SER A 104 9.80 4.99 -11.01
CA SER A 104 10.76 3.91 -10.84
C SER A 104 10.61 2.84 -11.94
N PHE A 105 9.38 2.52 -12.33
CA PHE A 105 9.09 1.58 -13.43
C PHE A 105 9.58 2.13 -14.76
N TYR A 106 9.35 3.42 -15.03
CA TYR A 106 9.88 4.07 -16.24
C TYR A 106 11.40 4.02 -16.34
N TYR A 107 12.12 4.29 -15.23
CA TYR A 107 13.57 4.18 -15.21
C TYR A 107 14.03 2.71 -15.34
N GLU A 108 13.40 1.79 -14.63
CA GLU A 108 13.71 0.36 -14.70
C GLU A 108 13.53 -0.20 -16.12
N SER A 109 12.52 0.26 -16.86
CA SER A 109 12.32 -0.08 -18.28
C SER A 109 13.41 0.45 -19.20
N LYS A 110 14.07 1.57 -18.85
CA LYS A 110 15.22 2.09 -19.62
C LYS A 110 16.48 1.31 -19.35
N ASN A 111 16.85 1.20 -18.07
CA ASN A 111 18.09 0.56 -17.62
C ASN A 111 17.82 -0.31 -16.40
N LYS A 112 18.30 -1.56 -16.44
CA LYS A 112 18.17 -2.52 -15.33
C LYS A 112 18.79 -1.96 -14.05
N GLY A 113 18.06 -2.02 -12.94
CA GLY A 113 18.48 -1.55 -11.62
C GLY A 113 18.52 -0.03 -11.46
N SER A 114 18.13 0.75 -12.47
CA SER A 114 18.04 2.20 -12.33
C SER A 114 16.80 2.65 -11.56
N GLY A 115 15.73 1.85 -11.55
CA GLY A 115 14.52 2.13 -10.75
C GLY A 115 14.82 2.14 -9.25
N LEU A 116 15.61 1.16 -8.77
CA LEU A 116 16.04 1.08 -7.37
C LEU A 116 16.90 2.30 -6.96
N LYS A 117 17.83 2.70 -7.82
CA LYS A 117 18.68 3.89 -7.59
C LYS A 117 17.83 5.17 -7.53
N TYR A 118 16.83 5.28 -8.40
CA TYR A 118 15.91 6.41 -8.43
C TYR A 118 15.06 6.52 -7.15
N LEU A 119 14.54 5.42 -6.64
CA LEU A 119 13.78 5.40 -5.38
C LEU A 119 14.65 5.85 -4.21
N TYR A 120 15.85 5.30 -4.11
CA TYR A 120 16.79 5.65 -3.04
C TYR A 120 17.21 7.12 -3.09
N SER A 121 17.56 7.63 -4.28
CA SER A 121 17.95 9.04 -4.44
C SER A 121 16.79 10.00 -4.15
N SER A 122 15.56 9.63 -4.53
CA SER A 122 14.36 10.42 -4.27
C SER A 122 14.05 10.47 -2.77
N LEU A 123 14.13 9.34 -2.06
CA LEU A 123 13.95 9.29 -0.61
C LEU A 123 14.98 10.18 0.12
N ILE A 124 16.26 10.04 -0.22
CA ILE A 124 17.32 10.88 0.35
C ILE A 124 17.07 12.36 0.03
N GLY A 125 16.64 12.69 -1.18
CA GLY A 125 16.30 14.06 -1.56
C GLY A 125 15.22 14.66 -0.67
N ILE A 126 14.16 13.90 -0.39
CA ILE A 126 13.06 14.31 0.50
C ILE A 126 13.59 14.52 1.93
N LEU A 127 14.36 13.57 2.46
CA LEU A 127 14.90 13.65 3.83
C LEU A 127 15.95 14.76 4.00
N LYS A 128 16.78 15.03 2.98
CA LYS A 128 17.73 16.16 2.98
C LYS A 128 17.01 17.50 2.95
N SER A 129 15.96 17.63 2.16
CA SER A 129 15.11 18.82 2.14
C SER A 129 14.42 19.05 3.49
N TYR A 130 13.95 17.97 4.15
CA TYR A 130 13.41 18.05 5.50
C TYR A 130 14.46 18.54 6.50
N LYS A 131 15.65 17.89 6.54
CA LYS A 131 16.78 18.30 7.39
C LYS A 131 17.18 19.77 7.21
N LYS A 132 17.13 20.29 5.97
CA LYS A 132 17.43 21.70 5.69
C LYS A 132 16.38 22.66 6.25
N ASN A 133 15.11 22.26 6.21
CA ASN A 133 13.99 23.12 6.61
C ASN A 133 13.68 23.06 8.11
N THR A 134 14.08 21.99 8.80
CA THR A 134 13.88 21.81 10.25
C THR A 134 15.21 21.90 11.01
N LYS A 135 15.30 22.77 12.02
CA LYS A 135 16.53 22.97 12.82
C LYS A 135 16.86 21.77 13.74
N SER A 136 15.91 20.86 13.98
CA SER A 136 16.01 19.73 14.91
C SER A 136 15.87 18.38 14.19
N PHE A 137 16.83 18.03 13.32
CA PHE A 137 16.77 16.76 12.59
C PHE A 137 17.29 15.60 13.46
N SER A 138 16.41 14.70 13.87
CA SER A 138 16.77 13.33 14.22
C SER A 138 15.93 12.38 13.36
N LEU A 139 16.54 11.30 12.87
CA LEU A 139 15.82 10.28 12.09
C LEU A 139 14.68 9.64 12.92
N LEU A 140 14.83 9.62 14.24
CA LEU A 140 13.79 9.21 15.19
C LEU A 140 12.64 10.23 15.33
N ASN A 141 12.87 11.53 15.10
CA ASN A 141 11.82 12.56 15.21
C ASN A 141 11.38 13.03 13.81
N LEU A 142 11.11 12.08 12.91
CA LEU A 142 10.35 12.38 11.70
C LEU A 142 8.88 12.61 12.08
N PRO A 143 8.16 13.52 11.40
CA PRO A 143 6.72 13.65 11.60
C PRO A 143 6.05 12.33 11.20
N ASN A 144 4.94 12.00 11.87
CA ASN A 144 4.27 10.69 11.74
C ASN A 144 4.04 10.28 10.27
N ASN A 145 3.70 11.24 9.41
CA ASN A 145 3.46 11.00 7.98
C ASN A 145 4.74 10.67 7.17
N LEU A 146 5.91 11.17 7.57
CA LEU A 146 7.18 10.88 6.88
C LEU A 146 7.86 9.63 7.43
N ASN A 147 7.56 9.20 8.65
CA ASN A 147 8.15 8.01 9.25
C ASN A 147 7.81 6.73 8.44
N LEU A 148 6.64 6.71 7.82
CA LEU A 148 6.19 5.59 6.98
C LEU A 148 6.93 5.49 5.64
N LEU A 149 7.46 6.60 5.13
CA LEU A 149 8.00 6.69 3.77
C LEU A 149 9.24 5.82 3.54
N PRO A 150 10.27 5.77 4.43
CA PRO A 150 11.38 4.84 4.29
C PRO A 150 10.94 3.37 4.22
N MET A 151 10.00 2.97 5.08
CA MET A 151 9.46 1.60 5.09
C MET A 151 8.78 1.26 3.76
N LEU A 152 7.86 2.11 3.29
CA LEU A 152 7.18 1.92 2.01
C LEU A 152 8.14 1.91 0.82
N THR A 153 9.22 2.72 0.89
CA THR A 153 10.24 2.75 -0.17
C THR A 153 11.04 1.44 -0.21
N LEU A 154 11.41 0.89 0.94
CA LEU A 154 12.09 -0.42 1.00
C LEU A 154 11.16 -1.54 0.50
N SER A 155 9.90 -1.50 0.92
CA SER A 155 8.86 -2.42 0.49
C SER A 155 8.71 -2.44 -1.04
N LEU A 156 8.60 -1.24 -1.64
CA LEU A 156 8.56 -1.08 -3.09
C LEU A 156 9.83 -1.61 -3.77
N CYS A 157 11.02 -1.41 -3.19
CA CYS A 157 12.26 -1.98 -3.72
C CYS A 157 12.24 -3.52 -3.77
N LYS A 158 11.59 -4.17 -2.80
CA LYS A 158 11.47 -5.64 -2.70
C LYS A 158 10.26 -6.21 -3.44
N SER A 159 9.35 -5.35 -3.87
CA SER A 159 8.15 -5.71 -4.63
C SER A 159 8.48 -6.38 -5.98
N ILE A 160 7.51 -7.14 -6.49
CA ILE A 160 7.62 -7.94 -7.72
C ILE A 160 8.15 -7.13 -8.94
N PRO A 161 7.66 -5.90 -9.23
CA PRO A 161 8.15 -5.10 -10.35
C PRO A 161 9.65 -4.80 -10.37
N LEU A 162 10.27 -4.58 -9.20
CA LEU A 162 11.66 -4.13 -9.09
C LEU A 162 12.63 -5.25 -8.67
N ARG A 163 12.10 -6.42 -8.32
CA ARG A 163 12.89 -7.61 -7.98
C ARG A 163 13.79 -8.06 -9.14
N PRO A 164 15.00 -8.56 -8.88
CA PRO A 164 15.87 -9.08 -9.94
C PRO A 164 15.25 -10.30 -10.64
N VAL A 165 15.54 -10.45 -11.95
CA VAL A 165 14.97 -11.49 -12.82
C VAL A 165 15.32 -12.92 -12.36
N SER A 166 16.39 -13.08 -11.57
CA SER A 166 16.78 -14.35 -10.97
C SER A 166 15.70 -14.98 -10.07
N TYR A 167 14.82 -14.16 -9.49
CA TYR A 167 13.75 -14.63 -8.58
C TYR A 167 12.35 -14.54 -9.19
N THR A 168 12.18 -13.82 -10.30
CA THR A 168 10.86 -13.55 -10.86
C THR A 168 10.90 -13.46 -12.38
N PRO A 169 10.07 -14.24 -13.09
CA PRO A 169 9.95 -14.18 -14.54
C PRO A 169 9.59 -12.77 -15.03
N VAL A 170 10.13 -12.39 -16.19
CA VAL A 170 9.92 -11.05 -16.76
C VAL A 170 8.44 -10.77 -17.03
N ASP A 171 7.68 -11.75 -17.51
CA ASP A 171 6.24 -11.61 -17.77
C ASP A 171 5.49 -11.24 -16.50
N TYR A 172 5.86 -11.84 -15.36
CA TYR A 172 5.27 -11.54 -14.06
C TYR A 172 5.62 -10.12 -13.60
N LYS A 173 6.87 -9.69 -13.82
CA LYS A 173 7.28 -8.30 -13.54
C LYS A 173 6.46 -7.29 -14.35
N VAL A 174 6.36 -7.49 -15.67
CA VAL A 174 5.63 -6.60 -16.57
C VAL A 174 4.14 -6.58 -16.23
N TYR A 175 3.56 -7.73 -15.88
CA TYR A 175 2.18 -7.82 -15.42
C TYR A 175 1.95 -6.96 -14.17
N TYR A 176 2.80 -7.06 -13.13
CA TYR A 176 2.66 -6.24 -11.93
C TYR A 176 2.93 -4.75 -12.19
N MET A 177 3.87 -4.41 -13.07
CA MET A 177 4.09 -3.02 -13.50
C MET A 177 2.85 -2.45 -14.16
N TYR A 178 2.24 -3.18 -15.10
CA TYR A 178 0.99 -2.79 -15.75
C TYR A 178 -0.14 -2.65 -14.73
N LEU A 179 -0.27 -3.62 -13.85
CA LEU A 179 -1.31 -3.67 -12.82
C LEU A 179 -1.22 -2.49 -11.86
N MET A 180 -0.05 -2.26 -11.26
CA MET A 180 0.17 -1.12 -10.34
C MET A 180 0.03 0.22 -11.05
N SER A 181 0.26 0.28 -12.37
CA SER A 181 0.06 1.51 -13.14
C SER A 181 -1.40 1.86 -13.38
N ASN A 182 -2.30 0.88 -13.27
CA ASN A 182 -3.69 0.99 -13.73
C ASN A 182 -4.73 0.64 -12.67
N SER A 183 -4.33 0.23 -11.49
CA SER A 183 -5.25 -0.22 -10.44
C SER A 183 -5.64 0.91 -9.51
N TYR A 184 -6.78 0.76 -8.81
CA TYR A 184 -7.22 1.68 -7.78
C TYR A 184 -6.22 1.77 -6.59
N SER A 185 -6.23 2.91 -5.91
CA SER A 185 -5.29 3.26 -4.83
C SER A 185 -5.16 2.17 -3.78
N ASN A 186 -6.29 1.66 -3.28
CA ASN A 186 -6.31 0.70 -2.18
C ASN A 186 -5.59 -0.60 -2.55
N LEU A 187 -5.73 -1.08 -3.79
CA LEU A 187 -5.04 -2.28 -4.26
C LEU A 187 -3.55 -2.02 -4.44
N ILE A 188 -3.17 -0.85 -4.96
CA ILE A 188 -1.76 -0.49 -5.09
C ILE A 188 -1.10 -0.47 -3.70
N ASP A 189 -1.77 0.08 -2.69
CA ASP A 189 -1.23 0.14 -1.32
C ASP A 189 -0.98 -1.27 -0.77
N THR A 190 -1.96 -2.17 -0.94
CA THR A 190 -1.82 -3.58 -0.50
C THR A 190 -0.73 -4.32 -1.28
N ILE A 191 -0.52 -4.01 -2.57
CA ILE A 191 0.59 -4.60 -3.34
C ILE A 191 1.94 -4.03 -2.88
N ILE A 192 2.01 -2.74 -2.52
CA ILE A 192 3.23 -2.10 -2.03
C ILE A 192 3.60 -2.65 -0.66
N TYR A 193 2.65 -2.70 0.28
CA TYR A 193 2.83 -3.20 1.63
C TYR A 193 1.62 -4.08 2.03
N PRO A 194 1.73 -5.41 1.89
CA PRO A 194 0.71 -6.38 2.26
C PRO A 194 0.29 -6.31 3.74
N TYR A 195 -0.90 -6.82 4.03
CA TYR A 195 -1.38 -6.95 5.41
C TYR A 195 -1.16 -8.35 5.92
N LEU A 196 -0.38 -8.50 7.00
CA LEU A 196 -0.24 -9.74 7.76
C LEU A 196 -1.11 -9.66 9.01
N VAL A 197 -1.94 -10.67 9.26
CA VAL A 197 -2.84 -10.73 10.42
C VAL A 197 -2.65 -12.07 11.13
N GLY A 198 -2.47 -12.03 12.46
CA GLY A 198 -2.49 -13.23 13.30
C GLY A 198 -3.92 -13.64 13.57
N LEU A 199 -4.36 -14.77 13.00
CA LEU A 199 -5.72 -15.28 13.19
C LEU A 199 -5.92 -16.02 14.53
N HIS A 200 -4.83 -16.39 15.19
CA HIS A 200 -4.81 -17.11 16.47
C HIS A 200 -4.95 -16.16 17.68
N GLU A 201 -4.78 -14.86 17.47
CA GLU A 201 -4.84 -13.87 18.54
C GLU A 201 -6.29 -13.52 18.84
N SER A 202 -6.60 -13.35 20.13
CA SER A 202 -7.94 -13.08 20.66
C SER A 202 -8.57 -11.77 20.20
N ASP A 203 -7.82 -10.94 19.47
CA ASP A 203 -8.19 -9.58 19.08
C ASP A 203 -9.11 -9.53 17.86
N ILE A 204 -9.52 -10.69 17.31
CA ILE A 204 -10.63 -10.74 16.35
C ILE A 204 -11.96 -10.62 17.11
N ASN A 205 -12.20 -9.43 17.68
CA ASN A 205 -13.47 -9.06 18.27
C ASN A 205 -14.41 -8.57 17.17
N VAL A 206 -15.32 -9.47 16.79
CA VAL A 206 -16.46 -9.17 15.94
C VAL A 206 -17.58 -8.79 16.90
N GLY A 207 -17.89 -7.50 16.96
CA GLY A 207 -18.94 -6.97 17.82
C GLY A 207 -20.27 -7.64 17.50
N GLY A 208 -20.80 -8.40 18.46
CA GLY A 208 -22.20 -8.76 18.52
C GLY A 208 -23.06 -7.51 18.68
N ASP A 209 -24.32 -7.64 18.29
CA ASP A 209 -25.30 -6.58 18.16
C ASP A 209 -25.31 -5.61 19.35
N ALA A 210 -25.29 -4.32 19.04
CA ALA A 210 -25.32 -3.24 20.01
C ALA A 210 -26.71 -3.13 20.66
N GLU A 211 -26.94 -3.90 21.72
CA GLU A 211 -27.93 -3.58 22.76
C GLU A 211 -27.37 -3.95 24.14
N GLY A 212 -27.08 -2.95 24.97
CA GLY A 212 -26.89 -3.15 26.41
C GLY A 212 -25.72 -2.40 27.06
N ASN A 213 -26.06 -1.27 27.68
CA ASN A 213 -25.45 -0.66 28.86
C ASN A 213 -24.00 -0.15 28.80
N VAL A 214 -23.92 1.18 28.67
CA VAL A 214 -22.79 2.00 29.11
C VAL A 214 -22.63 1.87 30.62
N GLU A 215 -21.60 1.16 31.07
CA GLU A 215 -21.01 1.38 32.38
C GLU A 215 -19.57 1.90 32.21
N ASN A 216 -19.36 3.10 32.72
CA ASN A 216 -18.08 3.80 32.75
C ASN A 216 -17.08 3.02 33.60
N GLY A 217 -16.04 2.48 32.97
CA GLY A 217 -14.88 1.92 33.66
C GLY A 217 -13.60 2.38 32.97
N GLY A 218 -13.00 3.46 33.47
CA GLY A 218 -11.72 3.96 32.97
C GLY A 218 -10.60 2.93 33.13
N LEU A 219 -9.77 2.78 32.11
CA LEU A 219 -8.51 2.05 32.20
C LEU A 219 -7.37 3.02 31.94
N ASN A 220 -6.81 3.54 33.04
CA ASN A 220 -5.42 3.95 33.12
C ASN A 220 -4.56 2.76 32.66
N ARG A 221 -3.69 2.98 31.67
CA ARG A 221 -2.52 2.12 31.45
C ARG A 221 -1.29 3.00 31.54
N ASP A 222 -0.57 2.80 32.63
CA ASP A 222 0.70 3.45 32.92
C ASP A 222 1.72 3.09 31.83
N TYR A 223 2.21 4.14 31.15
CA TYR A 223 3.34 4.08 30.25
C TYR A 223 4.60 3.81 31.06
N ASN A 224 5.15 2.61 30.95
CA ASN A 224 6.58 2.38 31.15
C ASN A 224 6.98 1.07 30.45
N ASN A 225 7.37 1.17 29.19
CA ASN A 225 8.35 0.29 28.56
C ASN A 225 9.04 1.05 27.41
N ASN A 226 10.26 1.50 27.69
CA ASN A 226 11.17 2.11 26.72
C ASN A 226 11.71 1.03 25.76
N SER A 227 10.94 0.74 24.71
CA SER A 227 11.41 0.13 23.47
C SER A 227 10.38 0.47 22.40
N GLY A 228 10.80 1.24 21.38
CA GLY A 228 9.92 1.99 20.50
C GLY A 228 8.98 1.14 19.66
N ASN A 229 7.68 1.26 19.93
CA ASN A 229 6.60 0.85 19.04
C ASN A 229 5.96 2.10 18.41
N HIS A 230 6.65 2.75 17.48
CA HIS A 230 6.09 3.87 16.69
C HIS A 230 5.20 3.41 15.52
N LEU A 231 4.94 2.10 15.41
CA LEU A 231 4.17 1.47 14.33
C LEU A 231 2.71 1.22 14.72
N GLU A 232 2.43 0.93 16.00
CA GLU A 232 1.05 0.77 16.49
C GLU A 232 0.24 2.05 16.26
N GLU A 233 0.80 3.22 16.59
CA GLU A 233 0.13 4.51 16.39
C GLU A 233 -0.12 4.87 14.91
N ALA A 234 0.72 4.38 13.98
CA ALA A 234 0.57 4.63 12.54
C ALA A 234 -0.46 3.67 11.90
N LEU A 235 -0.54 2.44 12.39
CA LEU A 235 -1.52 1.44 11.96
C LEU A 235 -2.90 1.72 12.56
N ASP A 236 -2.98 2.30 13.76
CA ASP A 236 -4.22 2.80 14.38
C ASP A 236 -4.87 3.91 13.54
N ASN A 237 -4.08 4.73 12.84
CA ASN A 237 -4.59 5.74 11.91
C ASN A 237 -5.18 5.14 10.62
N ILE A 238 -4.80 3.92 10.24
CA ILE A 238 -5.47 3.17 9.15
C ILE A 238 -6.83 2.63 9.65
N ASN A 239 -6.91 2.20 10.90
CA ASN A 239 -8.16 1.80 11.55
C ASN A 239 -9.18 2.95 11.66
N LEU A 240 -8.71 4.20 11.84
CA LEU A 240 -9.57 5.39 11.92
C LEU A 240 -10.27 5.77 10.59
N ASN A 241 -9.77 5.30 9.44
CA ASN A 241 -10.42 5.54 8.13
C ASN A 241 -11.41 4.44 7.73
N ASN A 242 -11.51 3.37 8.52
CA ASN A 242 -12.59 2.38 8.38
C ASN A 242 -13.79 2.87 9.19
N ASN A 243 -14.77 3.47 8.52
CA ASN A 243 -16.08 3.85 9.09
C ASN A 243 -16.94 2.66 9.59
N ASN A 244 -16.34 1.51 9.91
CA ASN A 244 -17.00 0.38 10.56
C ASN A 244 -16.44 0.25 11.99
N PRO A 245 -17.15 0.71 13.03
CA PRO A 245 -16.70 0.62 14.42
C PRO A 245 -16.66 -0.82 14.98
N ASN A 246 -16.90 -1.86 14.16
CA ASN A 246 -17.22 -3.21 14.62
C ASN A 246 -16.12 -4.26 14.40
N PHE A 247 -15.01 -3.91 13.73
CA PHE A 247 -13.90 -4.83 13.46
C PHE A 247 -12.57 -4.08 13.56
N VAL A 248 -11.82 -4.34 14.64
CA VAL A 248 -10.44 -3.86 14.80
C VAL A 248 -9.54 -5.08 14.69
N PHE A 249 -8.66 -5.09 13.68
CA PHE A 249 -7.54 -6.02 13.63
C PHE A 249 -6.25 -5.22 13.65
N ILE A 250 -5.20 -5.80 14.23
CA ILE A 250 -3.88 -5.17 14.31
C ILE A 250 -3.00 -5.85 13.26
N PRO A 251 -2.63 -5.16 12.17
CA PRO A 251 -1.67 -5.70 11.22
C PRO A 251 -0.33 -5.94 11.91
N LYS A 252 0.28 -7.09 11.62
CA LYS A 252 1.64 -7.42 12.05
C LYS A 252 2.66 -6.91 11.04
N ASN A 253 3.85 -6.59 11.55
CA ASN A 253 5.01 -6.27 10.72
C ASN A 253 5.36 -7.42 9.76
N LEU A 254 5.89 -7.07 8.60
CA LEU A 254 6.25 -8.01 7.54
C LEU A 254 7.65 -8.59 7.79
N THR A 255 7.85 -9.24 8.94
CA THR A 255 9.09 -9.92 9.35
C THR A 255 8.81 -11.33 9.85
N ARG A 256 9.76 -12.24 9.66
CA ARG A 256 9.71 -13.60 10.23
C ARG A 256 9.59 -13.61 11.74
N ASN A 257 10.09 -12.58 12.43
CA ASN A 257 10.04 -12.50 13.88
C ASN A 257 8.60 -12.41 14.43
N CYS A 258 7.64 -12.01 13.59
CA CYS A 258 6.22 -11.96 13.94
C CYS A 258 5.49 -13.30 13.72
N LEU A 259 6.17 -14.32 13.21
CA LEU A 259 5.61 -15.64 12.92
C LEU A 259 6.01 -16.65 14.01
N GLU A 260 5.03 -16.99 14.84
CA GLU A 260 5.12 -18.04 15.84
C GLU A 260 4.93 -19.41 15.21
N ILE A 261 5.62 -20.40 15.78
CA ILE A 261 5.57 -21.79 15.32
C ILE A 261 4.18 -22.40 15.59
N SER A 262 3.49 -21.94 16.63
CA SER A 262 2.11 -22.30 16.97
C SER A 262 1.03 -21.42 16.32
N GLY A 263 1.43 -20.46 15.47
CA GLY A 263 0.52 -19.45 14.96
C GLY A 263 -0.26 -19.87 13.71
N LEU A 264 -1.41 -19.23 13.53
CA LEU A 264 -2.19 -19.21 12.30
C LEU A 264 -2.23 -17.78 11.75
N TYR A 265 -1.88 -17.58 10.49
CA TYR A 265 -1.75 -16.24 9.89
C TYR A 265 -2.49 -16.13 8.56
N LEU A 266 -2.96 -14.92 8.28
CA LEU A 266 -3.50 -14.50 6.99
C LEU A 266 -2.60 -13.39 6.43
N LEU A 267 -2.16 -13.53 5.18
CA LEU A 267 -1.43 -12.49 4.46
C LEU A 267 -2.20 -12.10 3.20
N ASP A 268 -2.66 -10.85 3.13
CA ASP A 268 -3.34 -10.28 1.98
C ASP A 268 -2.36 -9.44 1.15
N THR A 269 -2.03 -9.92 -0.06
CA THR A 269 -1.15 -9.23 -1.01
C THR A 269 -1.91 -8.44 -2.09
N GLY A 270 -3.24 -8.33 -1.95
CA GLY A 270 -4.12 -7.70 -2.93
C GLY A 270 -4.66 -8.68 -3.96
N PHE A 271 -3.80 -9.55 -4.51
CA PHE A 271 -4.16 -10.59 -5.50
C PHE A 271 -4.28 -12.00 -4.93
N THR A 272 -3.52 -12.28 -3.88
CA THR A 272 -3.51 -13.59 -3.24
C THR A 272 -3.65 -13.40 -1.75
N ILE A 273 -4.57 -14.17 -1.16
CA ILE A 273 -4.67 -14.32 0.29
C ILE A 273 -3.99 -15.64 0.62
N PHE A 274 -2.90 -15.55 1.38
CA PHE A 274 -2.20 -16.71 1.90
C PHE A 274 -2.70 -17.00 3.31
N PHE A 275 -2.93 -18.27 3.59
CA PHE A 275 -3.07 -18.79 4.93
C PHE A 275 -1.81 -19.56 5.27
N PHE A 276 -1.15 -19.16 6.36
CA PHE A 276 0.05 -19.80 6.85
C PHE A 276 -0.23 -20.46 8.19
N ILE A 277 -0.04 -21.78 8.24
CA ILE A 277 -0.19 -22.61 9.44
C ILE A 277 1.21 -22.96 9.92
N GLY A 278 1.56 -22.46 11.11
CA GLY A 278 2.80 -22.78 11.79
C GLY A 278 2.93 -24.28 12.07
N ARG A 279 4.18 -24.74 12.27
CA ARG A 279 4.51 -26.16 12.40
C ARG A 279 3.80 -26.84 13.57
N ASP A 280 3.68 -26.13 14.68
CA ASP A 280 3.09 -26.60 15.93
C ASP A 280 1.74 -25.92 16.19
N CYS A 281 1.11 -25.42 15.13
CA CYS A 281 -0.22 -24.82 15.20
C CYS A 281 -1.23 -25.87 15.68
N PRO A 282 -2.02 -25.61 16.74
CA PRO A 282 -2.96 -26.59 17.26
C PRO A 282 -3.98 -27.03 16.19
N ASP A 283 -4.13 -28.34 16.01
CA ASP A 283 -5.04 -28.89 14.99
C ASP A 283 -6.46 -28.35 15.13
N HIS A 284 -6.96 -28.24 16.37
CA HIS A 284 -8.30 -27.72 16.65
C HIS A 284 -8.52 -26.30 16.10
N LEU A 285 -7.49 -25.45 16.07
CA LEU A 285 -7.57 -24.10 15.52
C LEU A 285 -7.58 -24.12 13.99
N SER A 286 -6.65 -24.86 13.38
CA SER A 286 -6.58 -24.94 11.92
C SER A 286 -7.80 -25.61 11.29
N ASN A 287 -8.39 -26.58 12.00
CA ASN A 287 -9.57 -27.33 11.59
C ASN A 287 -10.86 -26.50 11.60
N LEU A 288 -10.86 -25.33 12.26
CA LEU A 288 -11.98 -24.38 12.18
C LEU A 288 -12.09 -23.74 10.78
N LEU A 289 -11.00 -23.70 10.01
CA LEU A 289 -10.97 -23.10 8.66
C LEU A 289 -10.73 -24.09 7.54
N PHE A 290 -9.97 -25.17 7.79
CA PHE A 290 -9.51 -26.08 6.73
C PHE A 290 -9.73 -27.53 7.11
N ASP A 291 -10.07 -28.37 6.14
CA ASP A 291 -10.02 -29.82 6.31
C ASP A 291 -8.55 -30.27 6.55
N PRO A 292 -8.26 -31.09 7.59
CA PRO A 292 -6.94 -31.69 7.82
C PRO A 292 -6.30 -32.32 6.58
N LEU A 293 -7.10 -32.87 5.68
CA LEU A 293 -6.65 -33.54 4.45
C LEU A 293 -6.26 -32.56 3.34
N THR A 294 -6.55 -31.26 3.49
CA THR A 294 -6.22 -30.25 2.48
C THR A 294 -4.71 -30.06 2.37
N PRO A 295 -4.09 -30.34 1.21
CA PRO A 295 -2.66 -30.16 1.03
C PRO A 295 -2.28 -28.68 0.93
N SER A 296 -1.01 -28.37 1.20
CA SER A 296 -0.44 -27.05 0.90
C SER A 296 -0.53 -26.77 -0.59
N GLY A 297 -1.08 -25.62 -0.98
CA GLY A 297 -1.28 -25.25 -2.36
C GLY A 297 -2.40 -24.25 -2.57
N ARG A 298 -2.78 -24.06 -3.83
CA ARG A 298 -3.95 -23.26 -4.18
C ARG A 298 -5.21 -24.01 -3.79
N ILE A 299 -6.12 -23.32 -3.10
CA ILE A 299 -7.37 -23.88 -2.59
C ILE A 299 -8.58 -23.06 -3.05
N ILE A 300 -9.75 -23.68 -2.96
CA ILE A 300 -11.03 -22.96 -2.92
C ILE A 300 -11.32 -22.73 -1.44
N PHE A 301 -11.43 -21.47 -1.03
CA PHE A 301 -11.70 -21.15 0.37
C PHE A 301 -13.20 -21.25 0.66
N ASP A 302 -13.61 -22.40 1.19
CA ASP A 302 -14.97 -22.69 1.64
C ASP A 302 -14.90 -23.35 3.03
N PRO A 303 -14.67 -22.56 4.09
CA PRO A 303 -14.42 -23.08 5.43
C PRO A 303 -15.70 -23.66 6.07
N PRO A 304 -15.57 -24.59 7.03
CA PRO A 304 -16.71 -25.08 7.81
C PRO A 304 -17.48 -23.93 8.47
N LYS A 305 -18.80 -24.02 8.55
CA LYS A 305 -19.62 -22.96 9.19
C LYS A 305 -19.46 -23.02 10.71
N ASN A 306 -18.74 -22.07 11.28
CA ASN A 306 -18.58 -21.86 12.71
C ASN A 306 -18.33 -20.36 12.97
N ASP A 307 -18.32 -19.95 14.24
CA ASP A 307 -18.16 -18.54 14.58
C ASP A 307 -16.81 -17.99 14.09
N PHE A 308 -15.73 -18.75 14.25
CA PHE A 308 -14.39 -18.34 13.83
C PHE A 308 -14.29 -18.14 12.31
N SER A 309 -14.82 -19.06 11.51
CA SER A 309 -14.82 -18.95 10.06
C SER A 309 -15.67 -17.78 9.57
N LYS A 310 -16.80 -17.49 10.24
CA LYS A 310 -17.58 -16.28 9.98
C LYS A 310 -16.75 -15.02 10.23
N LYS A 311 -16.04 -14.93 11.38
CA LYS A 311 -15.15 -13.81 11.68
C LYS A 311 -14.06 -13.61 10.62
N VAL A 312 -13.44 -14.70 10.17
CA VAL A 312 -12.38 -14.66 9.14
C VAL A 312 -12.95 -14.25 7.78
N ILE A 313 -14.15 -14.72 7.41
CA ILE A 313 -14.83 -14.30 6.18
C ILE A 313 -15.16 -12.80 6.24
N ASP A 314 -15.67 -12.31 7.36
CA ASP A 314 -15.98 -10.89 7.55
C ASP A 314 -14.71 -10.02 7.46
N LEU A 315 -13.61 -10.44 8.10
CA LEU A 315 -12.29 -9.82 7.95
C LEU A 315 -11.84 -9.76 6.48
N ILE A 316 -11.95 -10.88 5.75
CA ILE A 316 -11.58 -10.94 4.33
C ILE A 316 -12.47 -10.00 3.49
N ASN A 317 -13.76 -9.91 3.80
CA ASN A 317 -14.68 -9.00 3.12
C ASN A 317 -14.31 -7.54 3.36
N ASP A 318 -13.94 -7.19 4.60
CA ASP A 318 -13.51 -5.84 4.95
C ASP A 318 -12.16 -5.48 4.30
N LEU A 319 -11.16 -6.36 4.33
CA LEU A 319 -9.90 -6.18 3.61
C LEU A 319 -10.13 -5.95 2.11
N ARG A 320 -11.10 -6.66 1.54
CA ARG A 320 -11.47 -6.59 0.12
C ARG A 320 -12.50 -5.50 -0.20
N LYS A 321 -12.89 -4.68 0.77
CA LYS A 321 -13.84 -3.59 0.53
C LYS A 321 -13.28 -2.66 -0.55
N ASN A 322 -14.14 -2.26 -1.50
CA ASN A 322 -13.77 -1.46 -2.67
C ASN A 322 -12.75 -2.12 -3.63
N ARG A 323 -12.60 -3.45 -3.57
CA ARG A 323 -11.80 -4.21 -4.53
C ARG A 323 -12.67 -4.89 -5.59
N PHE A 324 -12.32 -4.72 -6.86
CA PHE A 324 -13.04 -5.34 -7.98
C PHE A 324 -12.48 -6.72 -8.38
N ILE A 325 -11.36 -7.13 -7.78
CA ILE A 325 -10.64 -8.36 -8.11
C ILE A 325 -10.88 -9.38 -7.00
N SER A 326 -11.24 -10.60 -7.40
CA SER A 326 -11.30 -11.71 -6.45
C SER A 326 -9.89 -12.30 -6.27
N PRO A 327 -9.41 -12.46 -5.03
CA PRO A 327 -8.10 -13.02 -4.78
C PRO A 327 -8.11 -14.52 -5.03
N PHE A 328 -6.92 -15.05 -5.25
CA PHE A 328 -6.66 -16.48 -5.09
C PHE A 328 -6.37 -16.79 -3.63
N TYR A 329 -6.75 -18.00 -3.20
CA TYR A 329 -6.46 -18.48 -1.85
C TYR A 329 -5.37 -19.55 -1.93
N VAL A 330 -4.36 -19.43 -1.07
CA VAL A 330 -3.25 -20.37 -0.98
C VAL A 330 -3.08 -20.79 0.47
N LEU A 331 -3.11 -22.10 0.73
CA LEU A 331 -2.84 -22.70 2.02
C LEU A 331 -1.37 -23.14 2.09
N ILE A 332 -0.68 -22.79 3.17
CA ILE A 332 0.69 -23.19 3.45
C ILE A 332 0.73 -23.80 4.84
N ARG A 333 1.03 -25.09 4.93
CA ARG A 333 1.41 -25.74 6.18
C ARG A 333 2.93 -25.77 6.28
N ASP A 334 3.49 -25.31 7.40
CA ASP A 334 4.93 -25.39 7.69
C ASP A 334 5.33 -26.80 8.08
N ASN A 335 5.17 -27.73 7.14
CA ASN A 335 5.65 -29.10 7.26
C ASN A 335 7.02 -29.24 6.57
N SER A 336 7.68 -30.37 6.79
CA SER A 336 9.04 -30.65 6.26
C SER A 336 9.11 -30.64 4.72
N THR A 337 7.98 -30.71 4.03
CA THR A 337 7.91 -30.62 2.56
C THR A 337 8.03 -29.19 2.08
N LYS A 338 9.18 -28.86 1.46
CA LYS A 338 9.37 -27.55 0.82
C LYS A 338 8.37 -27.36 -0.32
N THR A 339 7.53 -26.34 -0.20
CA THR A 339 6.63 -25.91 -1.28
C THR A 339 7.07 -24.56 -1.82
N HIS A 340 6.95 -24.34 -3.13
CA HIS A 340 7.25 -23.05 -3.74
C HIS A 340 6.38 -21.92 -3.18
N TYR A 341 5.15 -22.23 -2.72
CA TYR A 341 4.27 -21.26 -2.07
C TYR A 341 4.84 -20.73 -0.74
N ARG A 342 5.54 -21.56 0.03
CA ARG A 342 6.23 -21.12 1.25
C ARG A 342 7.31 -20.09 0.95
N ASP A 343 8.11 -20.32 -0.09
CA ASP A 343 9.15 -19.37 -0.51
C ASP A 343 8.53 -18.06 -1.03
N ILE A 344 7.42 -18.16 -1.77
CA ILE A 344 6.66 -16.99 -2.24
C ILE A 344 6.10 -16.19 -1.06
N PHE A 345 5.48 -16.84 -0.07
CA PHE A 345 4.96 -16.19 1.14
C PHE A 345 6.07 -15.44 1.87
N PHE A 346 7.19 -16.09 2.13
CA PHE A 346 8.32 -15.42 2.78
C PHE A 346 8.90 -14.27 1.96
N SER A 347 8.78 -14.30 0.63
CA SER A 347 9.22 -13.18 -0.22
C SER A 347 8.40 -11.89 -0.05
N TYR A 348 7.28 -11.93 0.68
CA TYR A 348 6.49 -10.75 1.07
C TYR A 348 6.86 -10.20 2.45
N LEU A 349 7.74 -10.87 3.19
CA LEU A 349 8.26 -10.37 4.47
C LEU A 349 9.36 -9.33 4.23
N TYR A 350 8.92 -8.15 3.81
CA TYR A 350 9.76 -7.08 3.29
C TYR A 350 10.66 -6.41 4.32
N GLU A 351 10.48 -6.64 5.62
CA GLU A 351 11.38 -6.11 6.64
C GLU A 351 12.66 -6.93 6.79
N ASP A 352 12.65 -8.19 6.33
CA ASP A 352 13.81 -9.09 6.42
C ASP A 352 14.81 -8.88 5.27
N HIS A 353 16.04 -9.32 5.46
CA HIS A 353 17.06 -9.30 4.41
C HIS A 353 16.69 -10.25 3.27
N GLN A 354 16.49 -9.72 2.05
CA GLN A 354 16.03 -10.49 0.89
C GLN A 354 16.53 -9.89 -0.42
N HIS A 355 16.78 -10.73 -1.44
CA HIS A 355 17.18 -10.29 -2.79
C HIS A 355 18.39 -9.35 -2.84
N ASN A 356 19.39 -9.55 -1.96
CA ASN A 356 20.54 -8.66 -1.77
C ASN A 356 20.17 -7.23 -1.35
N LEU A 357 18.95 -7.03 -0.84
CA LEU A 357 18.50 -5.79 -0.23
C LEU A 357 18.53 -5.92 1.30
N PRO A 358 18.88 -4.83 2.00
CA PRO A 358 19.05 -4.85 3.44
C PRO A 358 17.75 -5.17 4.20
N SER A 359 17.88 -5.61 5.45
CA SER A 359 16.76 -5.57 6.40
C SER A 359 16.32 -4.13 6.67
N ILE A 360 15.15 -3.94 7.28
CA ILE A 360 14.63 -2.60 7.58
C ILE A 360 15.59 -1.80 8.49
N ASN A 361 16.19 -2.46 9.49
CA ASN A 361 17.15 -1.84 10.40
C ASN A 361 18.46 -1.45 9.68
N GLU A 362 19.00 -2.34 8.85
CA GLU A 362 20.17 -2.04 8.00
C GLU A 362 19.86 -0.90 7.02
N TYR A 363 18.64 -0.82 6.50
CA TYR A 363 18.21 0.23 5.59
C TYR A 363 18.15 1.60 6.30
N TYR A 364 17.65 1.66 7.54
CA TYR A 364 17.68 2.88 8.33
C TYR A 364 19.10 3.34 8.64
N GLU A 365 20.02 2.45 8.99
CA GLU A 365 21.43 2.80 9.20
C GLU A 365 22.09 3.29 7.91
N LYS A 366 21.75 2.71 6.75
CA LYS A 366 22.22 3.17 5.45
C LYS A 366 21.68 4.56 5.08
N ILE A 367 20.43 4.85 5.42
CA ILE A 367 19.85 6.19 5.24
C ILE A 367 20.56 7.19 6.16
N LYS A 368 20.79 6.82 7.43
CA LYS A 368 21.48 7.65 8.41
C LYS A 368 22.89 8.02 7.95
N SER A 369 23.67 7.07 7.45
CA SER A 369 25.01 7.32 6.89
C SER A 369 25.00 8.16 5.62
N SER A 370 23.90 8.18 4.86
CA SER A 370 23.75 9.04 3.67
C SER A 370 23.27 10.46 4.00
N LEU A 371 22.82 10.68 5.23
CA LEU A 371 22.29 11.94 5.75
C LEU A 371 23.25 12.65 6.72
N SER A 372 24.20 11.92 7.33
CA SER A 372 25.41 12.48 7.94
C SER A 372 26.25 13.13 6.86
#